data_AF-A0A2A5BC04-F1
#
_entry.id   AF-A0A2A5BC04-F1
#
_cell.length_a   1.000
_cell.length_b   1.000
_cell.length_c   1.000
_cell.angle_alpha   90.00
_cell.angle_beta   90.00
_cell.angle_gamma   90.00
#
_symmetry.space_group_name_H-M   'P 1'
#
loop_
_entity.id
_entity.type
_entity.pdbx_description
1 polymer ?
#
loop_
_entity_poly.entity_id
_entity_poly.type
_entity_poly.pdbx_seq_one_letter_code
_entity_poly.pdbx_strand_id
1 'polypeptide(L)'
;MVMFKDLNPISVFVLIVYPLTIITLAVLYALNNSLGWFELGLFFAGYYISTISVGVGLHRLWAHDTFKTNKFVEFVLMLLSAGTLQGPVLSWASNHFEHHTYTDTEKDPHTPLKYKSRVKGFWWSHMGWMLYGTGSYQSVNRVTMLKLGKNKLLRWQFKNYWQLGLLMNLLVPFMLGYAIGGNLTSACAGILFIGVGRALQQQTTFFVNSLCHFAGTHKYVSGTAGDVWWLAICLLGENWHNFHHAFPSDYRNGSRWYQFDVHKWIIYLLSKCGMAWDLKVTTEVRINAKMTQAAKALSKLQTEKLESLNKTINDLSVIHQETLEKLELSSVKAKIKLKKSFAKMQENIKTLKLQLDQQFKELKAPISDKVVSLITKKARKLESAMQKLCREFEQSNMQAA
;
A
#
# COMPACT_ATOMS: atom_id res chain seq x y z
N MET A 1 12.00 21.06 6.88
CA MET A 1 11.28 21.03 8.17
C MET A 1 9.87 21.50 7.85
N VAL A 2 8.85 20.64 7.99
CA VAL A 2 7.47 21.02 7.66
C VAL A 2 6.97 21.90 8.80
N MET A 3 6.57 23.13 8.50
CA MET A 3 6.08 24.06 9.54
C MET A 3 4.59 23.82 9.76
N PHE A 4 4.08 24.11 10.96
CA PHE A 4 2.64 24.07 11.26
C PHE A 4 1.79 24.92 10.28
N LYS A 5 2.40 25.92 9.64
CA LYS A 5 1.77 26.78 8.63
C LYS A 5 1.39 26.06 7.32
N ASP A 6 1.96 24.88 7.07
CA ASP A 6 1.71 24.11 5.84
C ASP A 6 0.55 23.09 5.99
N LEU A 7 -0.11 23.06 7.15
CA LEU A 7 -1.22 22.14 7.42
C LEU A 7 -2.50 22.60 6.72
N ASN A 8 -3.16 21.67 6.04
CA ASN A 8 -4.52 21.88 5.54
C ASN A 8 -5.52 21.76 6.71
N PRO A 9 -6.17 22.87 7.14
CA PRO A 9 -7.05 22.86 8.30
C PRO A 9 -8.28 21.97 8.10
N ILE A 10 -8.79 21.86 6.87
CA ILE A 10 -9.91 20.98 6.54
C ILE A 10 -9.50 19.53 6.73
N SER A 11 -8.33 19.13 6.21
CA SER A 11 -7.81 17.78 6.40
C SER A 11 -7.53 17.47 7.87
N VAL A 12 -6.99 18.41 8.64
CA VAL A 12 -6.80 18.22 10.10
C VAL A 12 -8.14 17.97 10.79
N PHE A 13 -9.17 18.76 10.46
CA PHE A 13 -10.48 18.58 11.03
C PHE A 13 -11.08 17.21 10.69
N VAL A 14 -11.10 16.85 9.39
CA VAL A 14 -11.72 15.62 8.91
C VAL A 14 -10.97 14.36 9.35
N LEU A 15 -9.64 14.38 9.34
CA LEU A 15 -8.81 13.19 9.56
C LEU A 15 -8.44 12.95 11.02
N ILE A 16 -8.47 14.00 11.85
CA ILE A 16 -8.00 13.94 13.24
C ILE A 16 -9.11 14.40 14.20
N VAL A 17 -9.56 15.66 14.09
CA VAL A 17 -10.47 16.24 15.09
C VAL A 17 -11.80 15.51 15.10
N TYR A 18 -12.46 15.37 13.95
CA TYR A 18 -13.77 14.72 13.86
C TYR A 18 -13.76 13.25 14.32
N PRO A 19 -12.84 12.37 13.87
CA PRO A 19 -12.70 11.02 14.40
C PRO A 19 -12.47 10.95 15.91
N LEU A 20 -11.58 11.79 16.46
CA LEU A 20 -11.32 11.79 17.89
C LEU A 20 -12.52 12.28 18.70
N THR A 21 -13.21 13.32 18.23
CA THR A 21 -14.45 13.79 18.85
C THR A 21 -15.53 12.72 18.84
N ILE A 22 -15.78 12.07 17.69
CA ILE A 22 -16.87 11.08 17.61
C ILE A 22 -16.58 9.83 18.46
N ILE A 23 -15.32 9.38 18.49
CA ILE A 23 -14.89 8.27 19.35
C ILE A 23 -15.04 8.65 20.83
N THR A 24 -14.62 9.86 21.21
CA THR A 24 -14.73 10.33 22.60
C THR A 24 -16.18 10.40 23.04
N LEU A 25 -17.06 10.96 22.21
CA LEU A 25 -18.50 11.04 22.51
C LEU A 25 -19.16 9.66 22.54
N ALA A 26 -18.74 8.71 21.68
CA ALA A 26 -19.23 7.34 21.72
C ALA A 26 -18.80 6.60 23.00
N VAL A 27 -17.57 6.83 23.48
CA VAL A 27 -17.11 6.31 24.77
C VAL A 27 -17.93 6.91 25.92
N LEU A 28 -18.15 8.23 25.92
CA LEU A 28 -19.00 8.88 26.93
C LEU A 28 -20.44 8.37 26.89
N TYR A 29 -20.99 8.10 25.70
CA TYR A 29 -22.29 7.45 25.55
C TYR A 29 -22.27 6.05 26.19
N ALA A 30 -21.26 5.23 25.90
CA ALA A 30 -21.13 3.86 26.40
C ALA A 30 -20.91 3.77 27.92
N LEU A 31 -20.37 4.81 28.55
CA LEU A 31 -20.25 4.88 30.01
C LEU A 31 -21.59 5.15 30.70
N ASN A 32 -22.53 5.79 30.00
CA ASN A 32 -23.83 6.19 30.54
C ASN A 32 -24.99 5.32 30.04
N ASN A 33 -24.76 4.48 29.03
CA ASN A 33 -25.77 3.64 28.37
C ASN A 33 -25.19 2.25 28.10
N SER A 34 -26.05 1.22 28.09
CA SER A 34 -25.61 -0.14 27.74
C SER A 34 -25.34 -0.26 26.24
N LEU A 35 -24.20 -0.85 25.88
CA LEU A 35 -23.92 -1.22 24.48
C LEU A 35 -24.60 -2.55 24.15
N GLY A 36 -25.37 -2.57 23.08
CA GLY A 36 -25.99 -3.78 22.57
C GLY A 36 -25.74 -4.02 21.09
N TRP A 37 -26.50 -4.97 20.54
CA TRP A 37 -26.51 -5.27 19.12
C TRP A 37 -26.96 -4.08 18.25
N PHE A 38 -27.70 -3.14 18.84
CA PHE A 38 -28.14 -1.92 18.15
C PHE A 38 -26.95 -1.02 17.79
N GLU A 39 -26.13 -0.63 18.76
CA GLU A 39 -24.94 0.20 18.54
C GLU A 39 -23.91 -0.49 17.65
N LEU A 40 -23.71 -1.80 17.86
CA LEU A 40 -22.83 -2.60 17.00
C LEU A 40 -23.33 -2.66 15.56
N GLY A 41 -24.65 -2.83 15.36
CA GLY A 41 -25.28 -2.81 14.04
C GLY A 41 -25.08 -1.47 13.33
N LEU A 42 -25.27 -0.36 14.03
CA LEU A 42 -25.02 1.00 13.53
C LEU A 42 -23.55 1.21 13.15
N PHE A 43 -22.62 0.74 13.99
CA PHE A 43 -21.19 0.79 13.71
C PHE A 43 -20.82 0.01 12.44
N PHE A 44 -21.25 -1.26 12.33
CA PHE A 44 -20.95 -2.08 11.16
C PHE A 44 -21.65 -1.56 9.90
N ALA A 45 -22.86 -1.02 10.02
CA ALA A 45 -23.54 -0.36 8.91
C ALA A 45 -22.71 0.86 8.43
N GLY A 46 -22.29 1.73 9.34
CA GLY A 46 -21.43 2.87 9.04
C GLY A 46 -20.13 2.48 8.36
N TYR A 47 -19.46 1.43 8.86
CA TYR A 47 -18.22 0.90 8.31
C TYR A 47 -18.44 0.31 6.90
N TYR A 48 -19.27 -0.73 6.77
CA TYR A 48 -19.35 -1.48 5.52
C TYR A 48 -20.07 -0.74 4.40
N ILE A 49 -21.11 0.06 4.68
CA ILE A 49 -21.77 0.89 3.65
C ILE A 49 -20.76 1.90 3.09
N SER A 50 -19.90 2.46 3.94
CA SER A 50 -18.87 3.40 3.49
C SER A 50 -17.79 2.71 2.67
N THR A 51 -17.33 1.52 3.09
CA THR A 51 -16.39 0.70 2.30
C THR A 51 -16.98 0.33 0.95
N ILE A 52 -18.27 -0.01 0.88
CA ILE A 52 -18.98 -0.28 -0.38
C ILE A 52 -19.04 0.97 -1.25
N SER A 53 -19.38 2.13 -0.66
CA SER A 53 -19.48 3.39 -1.38
C SER A 53 -18.14 3.83 -2.00
N VAL A 54 -17.03 3.60 -1.29
CA VAL A 54 -15.69 3.87 -1.83
C VAL A 54 -15.37 2.91 -2.97
N GLY A 55 -15.47 1.59 -2.74
CA GLY A 55 -15.07 0.60 -3.73
C GLY A 55 -15.96 0.56 -4.98
N VAL A 56 -17.29 0.57 -4.83
CA VAL A 56 -18.22 0.57 -5.97
C VAL A 56 -18.30 1.94 -6.64
N GLY A 57 -18.41 3.02 -5.85
CA GLY A 57 -18.63 4.38 -6.34
C GLY A 57 -17.33 5.09 -6.71
N LEU A 58 -16.63 5.63 -5.70
CA LEU A 58 -15.41 6.45 -5.88
C LEU A 58 -14.39 5.77 -6.79
N HIS A 59 -14.13 4.50 -6.51
CA HIS A 59 -13.09 3.76 -7.17
C HIS A 59 -13.53 3.20 -8.54
N ARG A 60 -14.43 2.21 -8.56
CA ARG A 60 -14.73 1.44 -9.77
C ARG A 60 -15.64 2.16 -10.77
N LEU A 61 -16.63 2.92 -10.30
CA LEU A 61 -17.56 3.65 -11.16
C LEU A 61 -16.92 4.93 -11.70
N TRP A 62 -16.52 5.85 -10.83
CA TRP A 62 -16.11 7.19 -11.28
C TRP A 62 -14.63 7.29 -11.64
N ALA A 63 -13.72 6.74 -10.83
CA ALA A 63 -12.31 6.83 -11.18
C ALA A 63 -11.96 5.87 -12.32
N HIS A 64 -12.39 4.62 -12.30
CA HIS A 64 -11.96 3.66 -13.33
C HIS A 64 -12.92 3.42 -14.48
N ASP A 65 -14.16 3.92 -14.40
CA ASP A 65 -15.17 3.72 -15.44
C ASP A 65 -15.36 2.23 -15.79
N THR A 66 -15.33 1.35 -14.80
CA THR A 66 -15.31 -0.11 -15.02
C THR A 66 -16.68 -0.71 -15.35
N PHE A 67 -17.74 0.04 -15.05
CA PHE A 67 -19.12 -0.30 -15.38
C PHE A 67 -19.95 1.00 -15.50
N LYS A 68 -21.15 0.88 -16.07
CA LYS A 68 -22.16 1.94 -16.11
C LYS A 68 -23.33 1.58 -15.20
N THR A 69 -24.04 2.57 -14.69
CA THR A 69 -25.19 2.35 -13.81
C THR A 69 -26.28 3.39 -14.05
N ASN A 70 -27.50 3.08 -13.60
CA ASN A 70 -28.63 3.99 -13.72
C ASN A 70 -28.47 5.20 -12.78
N LYS A 71 -29.29 6.23 -12.99
CA LYS A 71 -29.22 7.48 -12.22
C LYS A 71 -29.57 7.33 -10.74
N PHE A 72 -30.41 6.36 -10.40
CA PHE A 72 -30.78 6.10 -9.01
C PHE A 72 -29.59 5.56 -8.21
N VAL A 73 -28.93 4.51 -8.69
CA VAL A 73 -27.75 3.93 -8.04
C VAL A 73 -26.61 4.94 -8.00
N GLU A 74 -26.39 5.69 -9.10
CA GLU A 74 -25.39 6.75 -9.14
C GLU A 74 -25.65 7.84 -8.07
N PHE A 75 -26.91 8.25 -7.89
CA PHE A 75 -27.32 9.21 -6.88
C PHE A 75 -27.09 8.70 -5.45
N VAL A 76 -27.48 7.47 -5.17
CA VAL A 76 -27.29 6.84 -3.85
C VAL A 76 -25.80 6.73 -3.52
N LEU A 77 -24.99 6.18 -4.43
CA LEU A 77 -23.54 6.09 -4.24
C LEU A 77 -22.90 7.46 -4.03
N MET A 78 -23.39 8.49 -4.72
CA MET A 78 -22.86 9.85 -4.60
C MET A 78 -23.13 10.39 -3.18
N LEU A 79 -24.34 10.22 -2.65
CA LEU A 79 -24.67 10.63 -1.28
C LEU A 79 -23.85 9.86 -0.25
N LEU A 80 -23.78 8.53 -0.39
CA LEU A 80 -22.98 7.69 0.50
C LEU A 80 -21.50 8.10 0.47
N SER A 81 -20.96 8.46 -0.69
CA SER A 81 -19.57 8.88 -0.83
C SER A 81 -19.27 10.20 -0.13
N ALA A 82 -20.24 11.13 -0.10
CA ALA A 82 -20.10 12.36 0.69
C ALA A 82 -20.05 12.06 2.20
N GLY A 83 -20.73 11.00 2.64
CA GLY A 83 -20.71 10.54 4.03
C GLY A 83 -19.33 10.06 4.49
N THR A 84 -18.48 9.54 3.59
CA THR A 84 -17.15 9.02 3.96
C THR A 84 -16.13 10.12 4.28
N LEU A 85 -16.45 11.37 3.94
CA LEU A 85 -15.57 12.53 4.08
C LEU A 85 -14.22 12.41 3.35
N GLN A 86 -14.08 11.52 2.36
CA GLN A 86 -12.81 11.33 1.63
C GLN A 86 -12.61 12.29 0.45
N GLY A 87 -13.53 13.21 0.22
CA GLY A 87 -13.46 14.26 -0.79
C GLY A 87 -14.60 14.20 -1.80
N PRO A 88 -14.88 15.32 -2.51
CA PRO A 88 -15.79 15.30 -3.64
C PRO A 88 -15.37 14.26 -4.68
N VAL A 89 -16.34 13.68 -5.40
CA VAL A 89 -16.07 12.63 -6.39
C VAL A 89 -15.04 13.10 -7.43
N LEU A 90 -15.16 14.36 -7.90
CA LEU A 90 -14.24 14.92 -8.89
C LEU A 90 -12.82 15.12 -8.33
N SER A 91 -12.67 15.56 -7.09
CA SER A 91 -11.34 15.70 -6.48
C SER A 91 -10.71 14.34 -6.18
N TRP A 92 -11.50 13.40 -5.66
CA TRP A 92 -11.05 12.04 -5.37
C TRP A 92 -10.57 11.34 -6.65
N ALA A 93 -11.38 11.37 -7.72
CA ALA A 93 -11.00 10.81 -9.01
C ALA A 93 -9.75 11.48 -9.60
N SER A 94 -9.57 12.79 -9.40
CA SER A 94 -8.37 13.51 -9.85
C SER A 94 -7.10 12.98 -9.19
N ASN A 95 -7.10 12.90 -7.86
CA ASN A 95 -5.97 12.37 -7.10
C ASN A 95 -5.70 10.89 -7.47
N HIS A 96 -6.76 10.11 -7.69
CA HIS A 96 -6.64 8.71 -8.07
C HIS A 96 -6.09 8.52 -9.50
N PHE A 97 -6.48 9.38 -10.44
CA PHE A 97 -5.88 9.39 -11.78
C PHE A 97 -4.39 9.73 -11.75
N GLU A 98 -4.00 10.72 -10.94
CA GLU A 98 -2.60 11.09 -10.76
C GLU A 98 -1.81 9.93 -10.16
N HIS A 99 -2.35 9.27 -9.14
CA HIS A 99 -1.75 8.09 -8.53
C HIS A 99 -1.51 6.98 -9.56
N HIS A 100 -2.51 6.60 -10.35
CA HIS A 100 -2.33 5.54 -11.36
C HIS A 100 -1.43 5.95 -12.54
N THR A 101 -1.39 7.24 -12.88
CA THR A 101 -0.54 7.73 -13.98
C THR A 101 0.92 7.80 -13.56
N TYR A 102 1.17 8.12 -12.30
CA TYR A 102 2.49 8.48 -11.79
C TYR A 102 2.94 7.60 -10.63
N THR A 103 2.38 6.39 -10.49
CA THR A 103 2.60 5.47 -9.37
C THR A 103 4.09 5.32 -9.07
N ASP A 104 4.45 5.38 -7.78
CA ASP A 104 5.83 5.26 -7.30
C ASP A 104 6.79 6.39 -7.75
N THR A 105 6.28 7.47 -8.36
CA THR A 105 7.08 8.66 -8.71
C THR A 105 6.76 9.84 -7.79
N GLU A 106 7.57 10.90 -7.90
CA GLU A 106 7.34 12.15 -7.15
C GLU A 106 6.02 12.87 -7.51
N LYS A 107 5.44 12.56 -8.68
CA LYS A 107 4.16 13.13 -9.13
C LYS A 107 2.95 12.38 -8.59
N ASP A 108 3.12 11.20 -8.01
CA ASP A 108 2.04 10.52 -7.30
C ASP A 108 1.80 11.21 -5.95
N PRO A 109 0.60 11.78 -5.71
CA PRO A 109 0.33 12.60 -4.54
C PRO A 109 0.61 11.86 -3.22
N HIS A 110 0.37 10.55 -3.19
CA HIS A 110 0.52 9.70 -2.01
C HIS A 110 1.57 8.61 -2.20
N THR A 111 2.60 8.87 -3.02
CA THR A 111 3.68 7.91 -3.24
C THR A 111 4.28 7.42 -1.91
N PRO A 112 4.37 6.10 -1.69
CA PRO A 112 5.01 5.53 -0.51
C PRO A 112 6.52 5.81 -0.48
N LEU A 113 7.09 6.23 -1.62
CA LEU A 113 8.53 6.47 -1.81
C LEU A 113 8.94 7.92 -1.58
N LYS A 114 8.04 8.81 -1.15
CA LYS A 114 8.35 10.23 -0.93
C LYS A 114 9.58 10.46 -0.04
N TYR A 115 9.75 9.61 0.96
CA TYR A 115 10.86 9.71 1.91
C TYR A 115 11.70 8.44 1.86
N LYS A 116 13.04 8.60 1.98
CA LYS A 116 13.97 7.47 2.15
C LYS A 116 13.63 6.60 3.37
N SER A 117 13.04 7.20 4.41
CA SER A 117 12.57 6.49 5.59
C SER A 117 11.24 5.80 5.30
N ARG A 118 11.24 4.46 5.38
CA ARG A 118 10.05 3.61 5.20
C ARG A 118 8.89 4.03 6.11
N VAL A 119 9.18 4.39 7.35
CA VAL A 119 8.17 4.85 8.33
C VAL A 119 7.56 6.19 7.91
N LYS A 120 8.39 7.15 7.47
CA LYS A 120 7.87 8.44 6.98
C LYS A 120 7.07 8.28 5.69
N GLY A 121 7.50 7.38 4.79
CA GLY A 121 6.76 7.05 3.56
C GLY A 121 5.40 6.41 3.84
N PHE A 122 5.33 5.52 4.85
CA PHE A 122 4.07 4.93 5.30
C PHE A 122 3.09 6.01 5.77
N TRP A 123 3.51 6.90 6.67
CA TRP A 123 2.62 7.96 7.17
C TRP A 123 2.27 9.00 6.11
N TRP A 124 3.18 9.27 5.16
CA TRP A 124 2.89 10.12 4.01
C TRP A 124 1.75 9.57 3.16
N SER A 125 1.90 8.32 2.69
CA SER A 125 0.91 7.64 1.84
C SER A 125 -0.41 7.41 2.57
N HIS A 126 -0.37 7.15 3.88
CA HIS A 126 -1.57 6.92 4.69
C HIS A 126 -2.42 8.19 4.83
N MET A 127 -1.83 9.31 5.28
CA MET A 127 -2.59 10.57 5.46
C MET A 127 -1.78 11.86 5.32
N GLY A 128 -0.45 11.79 5.42
CA GLY A 128 0.42 12.97 5.37
C GLY A 128 0.27 13.77 4.07
N TRP A 129 -0.04 13.10 2.96
CA TRP A 129 -0.30 13.77 1.68
C TRP A 129 -1.54 14.66 1.67
N MET A 130 -2.54 14.39 2.52
CA MET A 130 -3.72 15.24 2.66
C MET A 130 -3.50 16.36 3.69
N LEU A 131 -2.66 16.09 4.70
CA LEU A 131 -2.34 17.06 5.74
C LEU A 131 -1.41 18.15 5.23
N TYR A 132 -0.45 17.81 4.37
CA TYR A 132 0.62 18.72 3.93
C TYR A 132 0.79 18.80 2.40
N GLY A 133 0.16 17.91 1.65
CA GLY A 133 0.33 17.85 0.21
C GLY A 133 -0.60 18.79 -0.56
N THR A 134 -0.42 18.79 -1.87
CA THR A 134 -1.25 19.55 -2.83
C THR A 134 -2.62 18.90 -3.06
N GLY A 135 -2.86 17.71 -2.50
CA GLY A 135 -4.14 17.04 -2.51
C GLY A 135 -5.19 17.92 -1.84
N SER A 136 -6.12 18.43 -2.64
CA SER A 136 -7.12 19.38 -2.18
C SER A 136 -8.52 18.85 -2.46
N TYR A 137 -9.41 19.07 -1.49
CA TYR A 137 -10.87 18.89 -1.64
C TYR A 137 -11.46 19.81 -2.72
N GLN A 138 -10.68 20.74 -3.27
CA GLN A 138 -11.11 21.72 -4.27
C GLN A 138 -10.40 21.57 -5.62
N SER A 139 -9.29 20.83 -5.69
CA SER A 139 -8.56 20.65 -6.94
C SER A 139 -9.19 19.56 -7.79
N VAL A 140 -9.40 19.85 -9.07
CA VAL A 140 -9.87 18.87 -10.07
C VAL A 140 -8.99 19.01 -11.30
N ASN A 141 -8.32 17.93 -11.69
CA ASN A 141 -7.42 17.98 -12.83
C ASN A 141 -8.19 17.92 -14.17
N ARG A 142 -7.49 18.29 -15.24
CA ARG A 142 -8.06 18.36 -16.60
C ARG A 142 -8.62 17.02 -17.06
N VAL A 143 -7.96 15.91 -16.73
CA VAL A 143 -8.38 14.55 -17.14
C VAL A 143 -9.73 14.22 -16.51
N THR A 144 -9.92 14.51 -15.23
CA THR A 144 -11.19 14.33 -14.55
C THR A 144 -12.29 15.18 -15.16
N MET A 145 -12.02 16.45 -15.45
CA MET A 145 -13.03 17.32 -16.07
C MET A 145 -13.45 16.83 -17.46
N LEU A 146 -12.54 16.25 -18.23
CA LEU A 146 -12.87 15.65 -19.52
C LEU A 146 -13.74 14.40 -19.38
N LYS A 147 -13.44 13.52 -18.41
CA LYS A 147 -14.16 12.25 -18.21
C LYS A 147 -15.48 12.40 -17.46
N LEU A 148 -15.47 13.12 -16.34
CA LEU A 148 -16.59 13.21 -15.39
C LEU A 148 -17.25 14.59 -15.37
N GLY A 149 -16.56 15.62 -15.85
CA GLY A 149 -17.02 17.00 -15.73
C GLY A 149 -18.34 17.30 -16.43
N LYS A 150 -18.77 16.51 -17.43
CA LYS A 150 -20.09 16.64 -18.08
C LYS A 150 -21.25 16.20 -17.18
N ASN A 151 -20.99 15.37 -16.17
CA ASN A 151 -22.01 14.85 -15.27
C ASN A 151 -22.54 15.93 -14.31
N LYS A 152 -23.78 16.38 -14.54
CA LYS A 152 -24.43 17.44 -13.74
C LYS A 152 -24.54 17.06 -12.26
N LEU A 153 -24.76 15.78 -11.96
CA LEU A 153 -24.88 15.28 -10.59
C LEU A 153 -23.57 15.43 -9.82
N LEU A 154 -22.44 15.07 -10.44
CA LEU A 154 -21.12 15.18 -9.81
C LEU A 154 -20.68 16.64 -9.63
N ARG A 155 -21.04 17.53 -10.57
CA ARG A 155 -20.82 18.97 -10.40
C ARG A 155 -21.66 19.53 -9.24
N TRP A 156 -22.90 19.08 -9.10
CA TRP A 156 -23.75 19.45 -7.98
C TRP A 156 -23.21 18.94 -6.65
N GLN A 157 -22.75 17.68 -6.59
CA GLN A 157 -22.10 17.13 -5.40
C GLN A 157 -20.84 17.92 -5.03
N PHE A 158 -19.99 18.23 -6.01
CA PHE A 158 -18.79 19.02 -5.80
C PHE A 158 -19.10 20.40 -5.19
N LYS A 159 -20.12 21.09 -5.72
CA LYS A 159 -20.53 22.42 -5.23
C LYS A 159 -21.12 22.37 -3.80
N ASN A 160 -21.84 21.30 -3.46
CA ASN A 160 -22.57 21.17 -2.20
C ASN A 160 -21.94 20.14 -1.24
N TYR A 161 -20.66 19.82 -1.43
CA TYR A 161 -20.03 18.67 -0.79
C TYR A 161 -20.12 18.71 0.74
N TRP A 162 -19.86 19.87 1.36
CA TRP A 162 -19.88 20.00 2.81
C TRP A 162 -21.30 19.91 3.39
N GLN A 163 -22.29 20.47 2.70
CA GLN A 163 -23.70 20.35 3.08
C GLN A 163 -24.15 18.89 3.03
N LEU A 164 -23.74 18.16 1.98
CA LEU A 164 -24.01 16.73 1.87
C LEU A 164 -23.25 15.91 2.91
N GLY A 165 -22.00 16.28 3.21
CA GLY A 165 -21.20 15.66 4.28
C GLY A 165 -21.86 15.80 5.64
N LEU A 166 -22.36 17.00 5.99
CA LEU A 166 -23.09 17.26 7.23
C LEU A 166 -24.42 16.50 7.27
N LEU A 167 -25.21 16.54 6.18
CA LEU A 167 -26.45 15.79 6.04
C LEU A 167 -26.21 14.30 6.31
N MET A 168 -25.20 13.72 5.67
CA MET A 168 -24.92 12.30 5.72
C MET A 168 -24.26 11.86 7.03
N ASN A 169 -23.57 12.74 7.75
CA ASN A 169 -22.90 12.42 9.02
C ASN A 169 -23.70 12.81 10.28
N LEU A 170 -24.70 13.69 10.16
CA LEU A 170 -25.52 14.12 11.30
C LEU A 170 -26.98 13.72 11.11
N LEU A 171 -27.67 14.31 10.13
CA LEU A 171 -29.12 14.18 10.01
C LEU A 171 -29.55 12.75 9.61
N VAL A 172 -28.92 12.14 8.61
CA VAL A 172 -29.26 10.77 8.19
C VAL A 172 -29.01 9.75 9.31
N PRO A 173 -27.83 9.71 9.97
CA PRO A 173 -27.58 8.82 11.09
C PRO A 173 -28.53 9.06 12.26
N PHE A 174 -28.84 10.32 12.58
CA PHE A 174 -29.81 10.67 13.62
C PHE A 174 -31.20 10.10 13.33
N MET A 175 -31.72 10.35 12.12
CA MET A 175 -33.02 9.85 11.70
C MET A 175 -33.06 8.32 11.68
N LEU A 176 -31.98 7.67 11.23
CA LEU A 176 -31.89 6.21 11.22
C LEU A 176 -31.87 5.63 12.63
N GLY A 177 -31.10 6.22 13.54
CA GLY A 177 -31.06 5.84 14.95
C GLY A 177 -32.42 6.02 15.63
N TYR A 178 -33.10 7.13 15.37
CA TYR A 178 -34.45 7.39 15.88
C TYR A 178 -35.48 6.41 15.30
N ALA A 179 -35.46 6.17 13.99
CA ALA A 179 -36.43 5.31 13.32
C ALA A 179 -36.34 3.85 13.78
N ILE A 180 -35.13 3.36 14.09
CA ILE A 180 -34.92 1.98 14.54
C ILE A 180 -35.14 1.84 16.07
N GLY A 181 -34.62 2.77 16.87
CA GLY A 181 -34.68 2.66 18.34
C GLY A 181 -35.84 3.40 19.01
N GLY A 182 -36.55 4.25 18.28
CA GLY A 182 -37.80 4.90 18.73
C GLY A 182 -37.64 6.06 19.73
N ASN A 183 -36.41 6.45 20.08
CA ASN A 183 -36.16 7.49 21.08
C ASN A 183 -34.91 8.33 20.76
N LEU A 184 -34.73 9.44 21.49
CA LEU A 184 -33.66 10.40 21.26
C LEU A 184 -32.26 9.82 21.58
N THR A 185 -32.16 8.94 22.58
CA THR A 185 -30.91 8.24 22.90
C THR A 185 -30.44 7.39 21.72
N SER A 186 -31.36 6.65 21.10
CA SER A 186 -31.07 5.87 19.90
C SER A 186 -30.73 6.75 18.69
N ALA A 187 -31.32 7.94 18.57
CA ALA A 187 -30.95 8.92 17.55
C ALA A 187 -29.49 9.40 17.73
N CYS A 188 -29.10 9.70 18.96
CA CYS A 188 -27.71 10.05 19.30
C CYS A 188 -26.77 8.87 19.02
N ALA A 189 -27.13 7.64 19.39
CA ALA A 189 -26.37 6.44 19.03
C ALA A 189 -26.19 6.31 17.50
N GLY A 190 -27.21 6.65 16.73
CA GLY A 190 -27.15 6.74 15.27
C GLY A 190 -25.97 7.60 14.80
N ILE A 191 -25.88 8.85 15.26
CA ILE A 191 -24.77 9.75 14.93
C ILE A 191 -23.43 9.16 15.37
N LEU A 192 -23.36 8.71 16.63
CA LEU A 192 -22.11 8.28 17.25
C LEU A 192 -21.54 7.02 16.61
N PHE A 193 -22.30 5.93 16.57
CA PHE A 193 -21.78 4.63 16.14
C PHE A 193 -21.62 4.53 14.62
N ILE A 194 -22.52 5.10 13.81
CA ILE A 194 -22.28 5.23 12.36
C ILE A 194 -21.05 6.10 12.12
N GLY A 195 -20.92 7.22 12.84
CA GLY A 195 -19.76 8.11 12.73
C GLY A 195 -18.44 7.44 13.11
N VAL A 196 -18.41 6.66 14.19
CA VAL A 196 -17.23 5.85 14.58
C VAL A 196 -16.91 4.79 13.53
N GLY A 197 -17.93 4.10 12.99
CA GLY A 197 -17.76 3.15 11.89
C GLY A 197 -17.14 3.79 10.65
N ARG A 198 -17.56 5.00 10.29
CA ARG A 198 -16.98 5.77 9.19
C ARG A 198 -15.57 6.25 9.45
N ALA A 199 -15.29 6.74 10.66
CA ALA A 199 -13.96 7.15 11.06
C ALA A 199 -12.96 5.98 10.94
N LEU A 200 -13.35 4.78 11.39
CA LEU A 200 -12.51 3.59 11.23
C LEU A 200 -12.40 3.15 9.77
N GLN A 201 -13.48 3.23 9.00
CA GLN A 201 -13.48 2.90 7.57
C GLN A 201 -12.54 3.81 6.77
N GLN A 202 -12.46 5.10 7.12
CA GLN A 202 -11.55 6.04 6.48
C GLN A 202 -10.09 5.60 6.67
N GLN A 203 -9.69 5.28 7.90
CA GLN A 203 -8.35 4.77 8.19
C GLN A 203 -8.08 3.44 7.49
N THR A 204 -9.10 2.57 7.42
CA THR A 204 -9.00 1.31 6.68
C THR A 204 -8.75 1.57 5.19
N THR A 205 -9.47 2.52 4.58
CA THR A 205 -9.27 2.87 3.17
C THR A 205 -7.85 3.33 2.90
N PHE A 206 -7.28 4.12 3.81
CA PHE A 206 -5.90 4.60 3.68
C PHE A 206 -4.85 3.49 3.77
N PHE A 207 -5.18 2.30 4.29
CA PHE A 207 -4.31 1.13 4.17
C PHE A 207 -4.16 0.62 2.73
N VAL A 208 -5.06 0.96 1.82
CA VAL A 208 -4.85 0.71 0.38
C VAL A 208 -3.61 1.48 -0.09
N ASN A 209 -3.52 2.76 0.28
CA ASN A 209 -2.41 3.63 -0.13
C ASN A 209 -1.11 3.33 0.65
N SER A 210 -1.22 2.96 1.92
CA SER A 210 -0.06 2.63 2.74
C SER A 210 0.21 1.13 2.76
N LEU A 211 -0.50 0.36 3.58
CA LEU A 211 -0.19 -1.05 3.83
C LEU A 211 -0.10 -1.91 2.55
N CYS A 212 -1.00 -1.72 1.57
CA CYS A 212 -0.93 -2.44 0.29
C CYS A 212 0.21 -1.97 -0.62
N HIS A 213 0.88 -0.86 -0.31
CA HIS A 213 2.11 -0.43 -0.96
C HIS A 213 3.39 -0.80 -0.17
N PHE A 214 3.27 -1.31 1.06
CA PHE A 214 4.41 -1.74 1.88
C PHE A 214 4.47 -3.26 2.07
N ALA A 215 3.41 -3.99 1.73
CA ALA A 215 3.30 -5.43 1.91
C ALA A 215 2.50 -6.06 0.77
N GLY A 216 2.53 -7.40 0.71
CA GLY A 216 1.72 -8.17 -0.23
C GLY A 216 2.55 -8.88 -1.29
N THR A 217 1.85 -9.48 -2.25
CA THR A 217 2.47 -10.21 -3.38
C THR A 217 2.37 -9.42 -4.68
N HIS A 218 3.41 -9.47 -5.50
CA HIS A 218 3.51 -8.75 -6.78
C HIS A 218 3.47 -9.73 -7.97
N LYS A 219 2.28 -10.25 -8.28
CA LYS A 219 2.10 -11.29 -9.30
C LYS A 219 1.97 -10.76 -10.73
N TYR A 220 1.59 -9.50 -10.90
CA TYR A 220 1.17 -8.94 -12.20
C TYR A 220 2.05 -7.77 -12.64
N VAL A 221 2.42 -6.87 -11.73
CA VAL A 221 3.29 -5.72 -12.02
C VAL A 221 4.35 -5.56 -10.94
N SER A 222 5.54 -5.14 -11.33
CA SER A 222 6.57 -4.67 -10.40
C SER A 222 6.20 -3.28 -9.89
N GLY A 223 6.63 -2.96 -8.68
CA GLY A 223 6.33 -1.70 -8.00
C GLY A 223 5.99 -1.97 -6.55
N THR A 224 5.49 -0.95 -5.86
CA THR A 224 5.15 -1.06 -4.45
C THR A 224 3.75 -1.64 -4.21
N ALA A 225 2.81 -1.51 -5.15
CA ALA A 225 1.44 -2.03 -5.02
C ALA A 225 1.41 -3.57 -4.95
N GLY A 226 0.92 -4.12 -3.86
CA GLY A 226 0.92 -5.54 -3.50
C GLY A 226 -0.47 -6.06 -3.13
N ASP A 227 -0.72 -7.34 -3.43
CA ASP A 227 -1.93 -8.04 -2.99
C ASP A 227 -1.80 -8.50 -1.53
N VAL A 228 -2.69 -8.06 -0.65
CA VAL A 228 -2.67 -8.38 0.79
C VAL A 228 -3.94 -9.16 1.19
N TRP A 229 -3.89 -10.49 1.09
CA TRP A 229 -5.10 -11.34 1.21
C TRP A 229 -5.85 -11.21 2.55
N TRP A 230 -5.15 -11.03 3.67
CA TRP A 230 -5.76 -10.99 5.01
C TRP A 230 -6.51 -9.69 5.30
N LEU A 231 -6.34 -8.65 4.47
CA LEU A 231 -7.14 -7.42 4.54
C LEU A 231 -8.50 -7.54 3.85
N ALA A 232 -8.82 -8.68 3.23
CA ALA A 232 -10.01 -8.80 2.39
C ALA A 232 -11.33 -8.53 3.13
N ILE A 233 -11.41 -8.85 4.43
CA ILE A 233 -12.60 -8.59 5.24
C ILE A 233 -12.76 -7.10 5.55
N CYS A 234 -11.65 -6.39 5.79
CA CYS A 234 -11.67 -4.95 6.09
C CYS A 234 -11.92 -4.11 4.82
N LEU A 235 -11.25 -4.48 3.72
CA LEU A 235 -11.23 -3.72 2.48
C LEU A 235 -12.22 -4.21 1.44
N LEU A 236 -12.92 -5.31 1.70
CA LEU A 236 -13.97 -5.88 0.84
C LEU A 236 -13.57 -6.13 -0.63
N GLY A 237 -12.27 -6.23 -0.94
CA GLY A 237 -11.75 -6.46 -2.29
C GLY A 237 -10.68 -5.46 -2.73
N GLU A 238 -10.60 -4.29 -2.10
CA GLU A 238 -9.58 -3.27 -2.41
C GLU A 238 -8.15 -3.68 -2.03
N ASN A 239 -8.00 -4.81 -1.33
CA ASN A 239 -6.72 -5.39 -0.93
C ASN A 239 -5.98 -6.13 -2.06
N TRP A 240 -6.64 -6.44 -3.19
CA TRP A 240 -6.01 -7.03 -4.39
C TRP A 240 -5.36 -5.96 -5.26
N HIS A 241 -4.48 -5.18 -4.64
CA HIS A 241 -3.97 -3.92 -5.18
C HIS A 241 -2.96 -4.12 -6.31
N ASN A 242 -2.18 -5.21 -6.32
CA ASN A 242 -1.28 -5.50 -7.43
C ASN A 242 -2.04 -5.89 -8.70
N PHE A 243 -3.13 -6.66 -8.56
CA PHE A 243 -4.01 -6.94 -9.69
C PHE A 243 -4.64 -5.65 -10.23
N HIS A 244 -5.19 -4.83 -9.33
CA HIS A 244 -5.81 -3.57 -9.68
C HIS A 244 -4.86 -2.63 -10.44
N HIS A 245 -3.64 -2.45 -9.95
CA HIS A 245 -2.61 -1.65 -10.64
C HIS A 245 -2.22 -2.22 -12.02
N ALA A 246 -2.30 -3.53 -12.21
CA ALA A 246 -2.04 -4.15 -13.51
C ALA A 246 -3.20 -4.00 -14.49
N PHE A 247 -4.44 -4.00 -13.99
CA PHE A 247 -5.67 -4.02 -14.78
C PHE A 247 -6.73 -3.04 -14.24
N PRO A 248 -6.44 -1.72 -14.22
CA PRO A 248 -7.30 -0.73 -13.58
C PRO A 248 -8.65 -0.55 -14.27
N SER A 249 -8.87 -1.15 -15.44
CA SER A 249 -10.16 -1.12 -16.14
C SER A 249 -11.02 -2.35 -15.88
N ASP A 250 -10.55 -3.36 -15.14
CA ASP A 250 -11.37 -4.50 -14.74
C ASP A 250 -12.28 -4.08 -13.59
N TYR A 251 -13.57 -4.42 -13.64
CA TYR A 251 -14.50 -4.11 -12.55
C TYR A 251 -14.21 -4.94 -11.28
N ARG A 252 -13.34 -5.94 -11.37
CA ARG A 252 -12.89 -6.81 -10.28
C ARG A 252 -11.47 -6.45 -9.89
N ASN A 253 -11.21 -6.35 -8.60
CA ASN A 253 -9.83 -6.36 -8.09
C ASN A 253 -9.40 -7.81 -7.82
N GLY A 254 -10.31 -8.62 -7.28
CA GLY A 254 -10.12 -10.07 -7.16
C GLY A 254 -10.66 -10.80 -8.40
N SER A 255 -9.83 -11.03 -9.41
CA SER A 255 -10.26 -11.68 -10.67
C SER A 255 -10.68 -13.15 -10.51
N ARG A 256 -10.12 -13.87 -9.53
CA ARG A 256 -10.47 -15.27 -9.27
C ARG A 256 -11.75 -15.37 -8.45
N TRP A 257 -12.49 -16.47 -8.63
CA TRP A 257 -13.76 -16.70 -7.92
C TRP A 257 -13.59 -16.79 -6.40
N TYR A 258 -12.48 -17.38 -5.93
CA TYR A 258 -12.14 -17.52 -4.52
C TYR A 258 -11.49 -16.27 -3.90
N GLN A 259 -11.14 -15.26 -4.72
CA GLN A 259 -10.66 -13.98 -4.20
C GLN A 259 -11.85 -13.19 -3.69
N PHE A 260 -11.88 -13.01 -2.37
CA PHE A 260 -12.90 -12.24 -1.68
C PHE A 260 -12.87 -10.79 -2.14
N ASP A 261 -13.93 -10.38 -2.83
CA ASP A 261 -14.14 -9.06 -3.41
C ASP A 261 -15.66 -8.86 -3.47
N VAL A 262 -16.18 -8.24 -2.41
CA VAL A 262 -17.62 -8.00 -2.22
C VAL A 262 -18.11 -6.94 -3.18
N HIS A 263 -17.30 -5.94 -3.52
CA HIS A 263 -17.68 -4.92 -4.49
C HIS A 263 -17.95 -5.54 -5.87
N LYS A 264 -17.13 -6.51 -6.31
CA LYS A 264 -17.37 -7.32 -7.52
C LYS A 264 -18.75 -7.98 -7.49
N TRP A 265 -19.11 -8.60 -6.37
CA TRP A 265 -20.39 -9.30 -6.23
C TRP A 265 -21.56 -8.32 -6.23
N ILE A 266 -21.43 -7.17 -5.57
CA ILE A 266 -22.45 -6.11 -5.60
C ILE A 266 -22.67 -5.60 -7.03
N ILE A 267 -21.59 -5.27 -7.75
CA ILE A 267 -21.69 -4.79 -9.14
C ILE A 267 -22.31 -5.85 -10.05
N TYR A 268 -21.95 -7.12 -9.86
CA TYR A 268 -22.54 -8.23 -10.59
C TYR A 268 -24.04 -8.40 -10.29
N LEU A 269 -24.46 -8.31 -9.03
CA LEU A 269 -25.88 -8.38 -8.67
C LEU A 269 -26.67 -7.20 -9.25
N LEU A 270 -26.11 -5.98 -9.20
CA LEU A 270 -26.71 -4.80 -9.84
C LEU A 270 -26.90 -5.02 -11.34
N SER A 271 -25.98 -5.71 -12.01
CA SER A 271 -26.14 -5.99 -13.45
C SER A 271 -27.22 -7.02 -13.74
N LYS A 272 -27.40 -8.03 -12.87
CA LYS A 272 -28.52 -8.96 -12.95
C LYS A 272 -29.88 -8.30 -12.73
N CYS A 273 -29.93 -7.23 -11.94
CA CYS A 273 -31.13 -6.43 -11.75
C CYS A 273 -31.34 -5.35 -12.83
N GLY A 274 -30.51 -5.30 -13.89
CA GLY A 274 -30.58 -4.26 -14.92
C GLY A 274 -30.19 -2.85 -14.44
N MET A 275 -29.58 -2.73 -13.26
CA MET A 275 -29.14 -1.46 -12.68
C MET A 275 -27.68 -1.11 -13.02
N ALA A 276 -26.91 -2.08 -13.51
CA ALA A 276 -25.54 -1.88 -14.00
C ALA A 276 -25.32 -2.62 -15.34
N TRP A 277 -24.46 -2.08 -16.20
CA TRP A 277 -24.12 -2.66 -17.50
C TRP A 277 -22.70 -2.30 -17.92
N ASP A 278 -22.23 -2.82 -19.06
CA ASP A 278 -20.87 -2.63 -19.58
C ASP A 278 -19.75 -2.98 -18.56
N LEU A 279 -19.93 -4.07 -17.81
CA LEU A 279 -18.93 -4.56 -16.86
C LEU A 279 -17.66 -4.98 -17.63
N LYS A 280 -16.59 -4.22 -17.44
CA LYS A 280 -15.31 -4.44 -18.11
C LYS A 280 -14.53 -5.57 -17.43
N VAL A 281 -14.16 -6.59 -18.20
CA VAL A 281 -13.48 -7.80 -17.71
C VAL A 281 -12.21 -8.03 -18.49
N THR A 282 -11.08 -8.15 -17.80
CA THR A 282 -9.82 -8.55 -18.41
C THR A 282 -9.86 -10.05 -18.70
N THR A 283 -9.55 -10.42 -19.94
CA THR A 283 -9.48 -11.82 -20.38
C THR A 283 -8.39 -12.59 -19.63
N GLU A 284 -8.63 -13.86 -19.34
CA GLU A 284 -7.66 -14.77 -18.70
C GLU A 284 -6.33 -14.83 -19.44
N VAL A 285 -6.34 -14.79 -20.78
CA VAL A 285 -5.12 -14.77 -21.61
C VAL A 285 -4.24 -13.57 -21.26
N ARG A 286 -4.83 -12.37 -21.15
CA ARG A 286 -4.09 -11.16 -20.75
C ARG A 286 -3.58 -11.23 -19.31
N ILE A 287 -4.37 -11.78 -18.39
CA ILE A 287 -3.96 -11.98 -16.99
C ILE A 287 -2.74 -12.91 -16.91
N ASN A 288 -2.81 -14.07 -17.56
CA ASN A 288 -1.74 -15.07 -17.57
C ASN A 288 -0.48 -14.58 -18.30
N ALA A 289 -0.65 -13.82 -19.39
CA ALA A 289 0.46 -13.19 -20.10
C ALA A 289 1.21 -12.20 -19.20
N LYS A 290 0.47 -11.36 -18.45
CA LYS A 290 1.04 -10.39 -17.51
C LYS A 290 1.76 -11.07 -16.33
N MET A 291 1.17 -12.12 -15.76
CA MET A 291 1.83 -12.93 -14.73
C MET A 291 3.14 -13.54 -15.22
N THR A 292 3.13 -14.09 -16.43
CA THR A 292 4.32 -14.68 -17.05
C THR A 292 5.39 -13.63 -17.31
N GLN A 293 4.99 -12.45 -17.79
CA GLN A 293 5.90 -11.31 -18.00
C GLN A 293 6.54 -10.88 -16.68
N ALA A 294 5.76 -10.73 -15.61
CA ALA A 294 6.25 -10.36 -14.28
C ALA A 294 7.21 -11.42 -13.72
N ALA A 295 6.87 -12.70 -13.85
CA ALA A 295 7.73 -13.80 -13.40
C ALA A 295 9.06 -13.84 -14.17
N LYS A 296 9.04 -13.64 -15.50
CA LYS A 296 10.26 -13.56 -16.32
C LYS A 296 11.11 -12.35 -15.93
N ALA A 297 10.51 -11.18 -15.73
CA ALA A 297 11.22 -9.97 -15.31
C ALA A 297 11.89 -10.16 -13.94
N LEU A 298 11.18 -10.77 -12.99
CA LEU A 298 11.71 -11.10 -11.67
C LEU A 298 12.88 -12.08 -11.76
N SER A 299 12.73 -13.16 -12.54
CA SER A 299 13.80 -14.13 -12.77
C SER A 299 15.04 -13.48 -13.38
N LYS A 300 14.86 -12.60 -14.37
CA LYS A 300 15.97 -11.87 -15.00
C LYS A 300 16.71 -10.99 -13.98
N LEU A 301 15.98 -10.22 -13.18
CA LEU A 301 16.55 -9.34 -12.16
C LEU A 301 17.30 -10.13 -11.06
N GLN A 302 16.77 -11.29 -10.68
CA GLN A 302 17.45 -12.21 -9.77
C GLN A 302 18.75 -12.76 -10.38
N THR A 303 18.74 -13.14 -11.66
CA THR A 303 19.95 -13.59 -12.38
C THR A 303 21.01 -12.49 -12.46
N GLU A 304 20.64 -11.28 -12.86
CA GLU A 304 21.56 -10.12 -12.92
C GLU A 304 22.18 -9.81 -11.55
N LYS A 305 21.38 -9.90 -10.49
CA LYS A 305 21.87 -9.69 -9.12
C LYS A 305 22.84 -10.79 -8.68
N LEU A 306 22.55 -12.05 -9.01
CA LEU A 306 23.46 -13.18 -8.76
C LEU A 306 24.78 -13.03 -9.53
N GLU A 307 24.73 -12.60 -10.79
CA GLU A 307 25.94 -12.33 -11.59
C GLU A 307 26.78 -11.19 -10.99
N SER A 308 26.14 -10.10 -10.55
CA SER A 308 26.81 -9.01 -9.85
C SER A 308 27.48 -9.49 -8.56
N LEU A 309 26.80 -10.30 -7.75
CA LEU A 309 27.35 -10.88 -6.52
C LEU A 309 28.55 -11.80 -6.82
N ASN A 310 28.44 -12.65 -7.85
CA ASN A 310 29.52 -13.53 -8.28
C ASN A 310 30.74 -12.72 -8.75
N LYS A 311 30.53 -11.60 -9.48
CA LYS A 311 31.60 -10.68 -9.86
C LYS A 311 32.30 -10.10 -8.62
N THR A 312 31.53 -9.56 -7.67
CA THR A 312 32.09 -9.03 -6.41
C THR A 312 32.90 -10.09 -5.64
N ILE A 313 32.44 -11.35 -5.60
CA ILE A 313 33.18 -12.44 -4.96
C ILE A 313 34.50 -12.74 -5.70
N ASN A 314 34.49 -12.75 -7.03
CA ASN A 314 35.72 -12.98 -7.81
C ASN A 314 36.70 -11.81 -7.61
N ASP A 315 36.24 -10.56 -7.65
CA ASP A 315 37.08 -9.38 -7.42
C ASP A 315 37.73 -9.40 -6.03
N LEU A 316 36.95 -9.76 -4.98
CA LEU A 316 37.48 -9.93 -3.62
C LEU A 316 38.49 -11.08 -3.53
N SER A 317 38.31 -12.15 -4.31
CA SER A 317 39.24 -13.28 -4.35
C SER A 317 40.59 -12.89 -4.97
N VAL A 318 40.58 -12.06 -6.03
CA VAL A 318 41.80 -11.52 -6.65
C VAL A 318 42.53 -10.60 -5.67
N ILE A 319 41.82 -9.65 -5.06
CA ILE A 319 42.42 -8.75 -4.04
C ILE A 319 43.02 -9.57 -2.90
N HIS A 320 42.34 -10.64 -2.47
CA HIS A 320 42.85 -11.53 -1.44
C HIS A 320 44.18 -12.20 -1.86
N GLN A 321 44.28 -12.72 -3.09
CA GLN A 321 45.52 -13.31 -3.62
C GLN A 321 46.65 -12.29 -3.73
N GLU A 322 46.40 -11.11 -4.28
CA GLU A 322 47.41 -10.05 -4.37
C GLU A 322 47.90 -9.59 -2.98
N THR A 323 46.99 -9.57 -2.01
CA THR A 323 47.32 -9.20 -0.63
C THR A 323 48.19 -10.28 0.02
N LEU A 324 47.88 -11.56 -0.24
CA LEU A 324 48.68 -12.72 0.16
C LEU A 324 50.10 -12.66 -0.39
N GLU A 325 50.26 -12.42 -1.69
CA GLU A 325 51.58 -12.30 -2.32
C GLU A 325 52.40 -11.15 -1.74
N LYS A 326 51.78 -9.98 -1.54
CA LYS A 326 52.42 -8.84 -0.86
C LYS A 326 52.83 -9.16 0.57
N LEU A 327 52.11 -10.05 1.24
CA LEU A 327 52.42 -10.48 2.61
C LEU A 327 53.61 -11.42 2.70
N GLU A 328 53.75 -12.33 1.74
CA GLU A 328 54.90 -13.23 1.63
C GLU A 328 56.20 -12.43 1.41
N LEU A 329 56.10 -11.27 0.74
CA LEU A 329 57.24 -10.42 0.36
C LEU A 329 57.55 -9.25 1.34
N SER A 330 56.79 -9.07 2.43
CA SER A 330 56.87 -7.86 3.27
C SER A 330 57.40 -8.07 4.69
N SER A 331 58.10 -7.06 5.22
CA SER A 331 58.72 -7.08 6.57
C SER A 331 57.68 -7.06 7.70
N VAL A 332 58.08 -7.45 8.92
CA VAL A 332 57.20 -7.58 10.11
C VAL A 332 56.35 -6.33 10.40
N LYS A 333 56.89 -5.12 10.19
CA LYS A 333 56.14 -3.85 10.36
C LYS A 333 55.02 -3.63 9.34
N ALA A 334 55.18 -4.13 8.11
CA ALA A 334 54.15 -4.04 7.07
C ALA A 334 52.97 -4.99 7.36
N LYS A 335 53.25 -6.16 7.94
CA LYS A 335 52.25 -7.18 8.34
C LYS A 335 51.19 -6.63 9.31
N ILE A 336 51.57 -5.74 10.25
CA ILE A 336 50.64 -5.13 11.23
C ILE A 336 49.63 -4.17 10.57
N LYS A 337 50.06 -3.36 9.59
CA LYS A 337 49.18 -2.42 8.87
C LYS A 337 48.16 -3.16 8.00
N LEU A 338 48.57 -4.30 7.43
CA LEU A 338 47.73 -5.20 6.64
C LEU A 338 46.62 -5.88 7.48
N LYS A 339 46.83 -6.13 8.77
CA LYS A 339 45.84 -6.73 9.68
C LYS A 339 44.52 -5.94 9.76
N LYS A 340 44.57 -4.60 9.78
CA LYS A 340 43.36 -3.75 9.77
C LYS A 340 42.60 -3.83 8.45
N SER A 341 43.31 -3.97 7.32
CA SER A 341 42.70 -4.16 6.01
C SER A 341 41.97 -5.52 5.93
N PHE A 342 42.59 -6.56 6.48
CA PHE A 342 42.01 -7.90 6.57
C PHE A 342 40.73 -7.96 7.41
N ALA A 343 40.71 -7.31 8.58
CA ALA A 343 39.51 -7.25 9.42
C ALA A 343 38.32 -6.59 8.68
N LYS A 344 38.59 -5.49 7.97
CA LYS A 344 37.58 -4.81 7.15
C LYS A 344 37.08 -5.67 5.97
N MET A 345 37.98 -6.44 5.37
CA MET A 345 37.63 -7.36 4.29
C MET A 345 36.79 -8.55 4.79
N GLN A 346 37.08 -9.08 5.98
CA GLN A 346 36.25 -10.10 6.64
C GLN A 346 34.83 -9.60 6.91
N GLU A 347 34.69 -8.36 7.39
CA GLU A 347 33.39 -7.75 7.65
C GLU A 347 32.56 -7.58 6.35
N ASN A 348 33.21 -7.18 5.25
CA ASN A 348 32.59 -7.10 3.94
C ASN A 348 32.08 -8.48 3.45
N ILE A 349 32.85 -9.55 3.64
CA ILE A 349 32.43 -10.91 3.25
C ILE A 349 31.27 -11.40 4.10
N LYS A 350 31.30 -11.15 5.42
CA LYS A 350 30.19 -11.49 6.32
C LYS A 350 28.90 -10.79 5.91
N THR A 351 29.01 -9.51 5.53
CA THR A 351 27.88 -8.72 5.01
C THR A 351 27.37 -9.28 3.68
N LEU A 352 28.27 -9.62 2.75
CA LEU A 352 27.91 -10.25 1.47
C LEU A 352 27.17 -11.57 1.67
N LYS A 353 27.59 -12.38 2.63
CA LYS A 353 26.94 -13.66 2.96
C LYS A 353 25.54 -13.46 3.52
N LEU A 354 25.35 -12.51 4.43
CA LEU A 354 24.03 -12.13 4.92
C LEU A 354 23.11 -11.68 3.77
N GLN A 355 23.63 -10.90 2.84
CA GLN A 355 22.90 -10.51 1.63
C GLN A 355 22.57 -11.71 0.73
N LEU A 356 23.50 -12.65 0.57
CA LEU A 356 23.30 -13.88 -0.19
C LEU A 356 22.21 -14.75 0.45
N ASP A 357 22.32 -15.03 1.76
CA ASP A 357 21.38 -15.86 2.52
C ASP A 357 19.97 -15.24 2.59
N GLN A 358 19.88 -13.91 2.62
CA GLN A 358 18.60 -13.20 2.53
C GLN A 358 17.98 -13.36 1.13
N GLN A 359 18.79 -13.25 0.07
CA GLN A 359 18.35 -13.51 -1.30
C GLN A 359 17.88 -14.95 -1.50
N PHE A 360 18.54 -15.93 -0.87
CA PHE A 360 18.13 -17.34 -0.85
C PHE A 360 16.70 -17.53 -0.33
N LYS A 361 16.35 -16.85 0.77
CA LYS A 361 15.00 -16.92 1.35
C LYS A 361 13.93 -16.29 0.45
N GLU A 362 14.32 -15.34 -0.39
CA GLU A 362 13.43 -14.62 -1.31
C GLU A 362 13.26 -15.33 -2.67
N LEU A 363 14.16 -16.24 -3.02
CA LEU A 363 14.09 -17.08 -4.23
C LEU A 363 12.99 -18.15 -4.09
N LYS A 364 11.82 -17.87 -4.66
CA LYS A 364 10.70 -18.84 -4.79
C LYS A 364 10.63 -19.56 -6.14
N ALA A 365 11.51 -19.24 -7.08
CA ALA A 365 11.47 -19.72 -8.46
C ALA A 365 12.75 -20.52 -8.82
N PRO A 366 12.69 -21.44 -9.80
CA PRO A 366 13.76 -22.37 -10.13
C PRO A 366 14.87 -21.66 -10.92
N ILE A 367 15.59 -20.73 -10.30
CA ILE A 367 16.92 -20.37 -10.77
C ILE A 367 17.81 -21.53 -10.35
N SER A 368 18.53 -22.12 -11.32
CA SER A 368 19.20 -23.41 -11.12
C SER A 368 19.96 -23.42 -9.80
N ASP A 369 19.55 -24.30 -8.88
CA ASP A 369 20.22 -24.52 -7.58
C ASP A 369 21.73 -24.70 -7.76
N LYS A 370 22.14 -25.11 -8.96
CA LYS A 370 23.53 -25.22 -9.41
C LYS A 370 24.31 -23.89 -9.40
N VAL A 371 23.80 -22.81 -10.02
CA VAL A 371 24.52 -21.51 -10.05
C VAL A 371 24.61 -20.92 -8.65
N VAL A 372 23.50 -21.00 -7.93
CA VAL A 372 23.38 -20.48 -6.58
C VAL A 372 24.28 -21.26 -5.61
N SER A 373 24.29 -22.59 -5.67
CA SER A 373 25.21 -23.42 -4.87
C SER A 373 26.68 -23.19 -5.23
N LEU A 374 27.01 -22.94 -6.50
CA LEU A 374 28.35 -22.58 -6.96
C LEU A 374 28.84 -21.27 -6.31
N ILE A 375 27.99 -20.22 -6.31
CA ILE A 375 28.31 -18.93 -5.69
C ILE A 375 28.50 -19.09 -4.17
N THR A 376 27.62 -19.82 -3.50
CA THR A 376 27.75 -20.10 -2.06
C THR A 376 29.00 -20.88 -1.72
N LYS A 377 29.36 -21.89 -2.54
CA LYS A 377 30.58 -22.68 -2.35
C LYS A 377 31.83 -21.81 -2.51
N LYS A 378 31.86 -20.90 -3.50
CA LYS A 378 32.94 -19.93 -3.70
C LYS A 378 33.06 -18.98 -2.50
N ALA A 379 31.96 -18.40 -2.04
CA ALA A 379 31.94 -17.50 -0.89
C ALA A 379 32.47 -18.19 0.38
N ARG A 380 32.03 -19.42 0.66
CA ARG A 380 32.54 -20.22 1.80
C ARG A 380 34.03 -20.50 1.70
N LYS A 381 34.53 -20.85 0.51
CA LYS A 381 35.95 -21.13 0.29
C LYS A 381 36.81 -19.89 0.58
N LEU A 382 36.37 -18.72 0.12
CA LEU A 382 37.06 -17.45 0.37
C LEU A 382 37.06 -17.09 1.87
N GLU A 383 35.92 -17.27 2.56
CA GLU A 383 35.81 -17.07 4.00
C GLU A 383 36.79 -17.96 4.79
N SER A 384 36.84 -19.25 4.49
CA SER A 384 37.76 -20.18 5.15
C SER A 384 39.22 -19.84 4.89
N ALA A 385 39.59 -19.46 3.65
CA ALA A 385 40.95 -19.03 3.33
C ALA A 385 41.35 -17.80 4.13
N MET A 386 40.46 -16.80 4.22
CA MET A 386 40.73 -15.59 5.01
C MET A 386 40.80 -15.83 6.51
N GLN A 387 39.95 -16.70 7.06
CA GLN A 387 40.04 -17.09 8.47
C GLN A 387 41.36 -17.80 8.78
N LYS A 388 41.83 -18.67 7.88
CA LYS A 388 43.11 -19.35 8.03
C LYS A 388 44.26 -18.34 8.07
N LEU A 389 44.29 -17.39 7.15
CA LEU A 389 45.28 -16.30 7.15
C LEU A 389 45.26 -15.49 8.44
N CYS A 390 44.08 -15.08 8.92
CA CYS A 390 43.98 -14.34 10.18
C CYS A 390 44.58 -15.12 11.36
N ARG A 391 44.37 -16.45 11.43
CA ARG A 391 44.96 -17.30 12.48
C ARG A 391 46.48 -17.41 12.34
N GLU A 392 46.99 -17.56 11.12
CA GLU A 392 48.43 -17.57 10.85
C GLU A 392 49.10 -16.25 11.27
N PHE A 393 48.41 -15.12 11.07
CA PHE A 393 48.87 -13.83 11.60
C PHE A 393 48.92 -13.77 13.12
N GLU A 394 47.89 -14.26 13.80
CA GLU A 394 47.85 -14.30 15.27
C GLU A 394 48.97 -15.17 15.84
N GLN A 395 49.25 -16.31 15.20
CA GLN A 395 50.36 -17.19 15.58
C GLN A 395 51.74 -16.59 15.30
N SER A 396 51.94 -15.91 14.16
CA SER A 396 53.23 -15.27 13.84
C SER A 396 53.60 -14.12 14.79
N ASN A 397 52.59 -13.43 15.36
CA ASN A 397 52.81 -12.40 16.36
C ASN A 397 53.15 -12.97 17.75
N MET A 398 52.69 -14.18 18.09
CA MET A 398 53.07 -14.86 19.34
C MET A 398 54.51 -15.38 19.32
N GLN A 399 55.11 -15.57 18.14
CA GLN A 399 56.50 -16.00 17.99
C GLN A 399 57.49 -14.82 17.86
N ALA A 400 56.98 -13.60 17.60
CA ALA A 400 57.78 -12.39 17.41
C ALA A 400 57.75 -11.42 18.61
N ALA A 401 56.93 -11.71 19.61
CA ALA A 401 56.91 -11.09 20.95
C ALA A 401 57.59 -12.03 21.93
#